data_AF-A0A387BM50-F1
#
_entry.id   AF-A0A387BM50-F1
#
_cell.length_a   1.000
_cell.length_b   1.000
_cell.length_c   1.000
_cell.angle_alpha   90.00
_cell.angle_beta   90.00
_cell.angle_gamma   90.00
#
_symmetry.space_group_name_H-M   'P 1'
#
loop_
_entity.id
_entity.type
_entity.pdbx_description
1 polymer ?
#
loop_
_entity_poly.entity_id
_entity_poly.type
_entity_poly.pdbx_seq_one_letter_code
_entity_poly.pdbx_strand_id
1 'polypeptide(L)'
;MIDMPQPSRAQQLVGDFAPKLAELTDEVLFGDVWERPALSRRDRSLVTVASLVTSSSTEQLVSHLRLAKQNGLTEDELKEAIIHLAFYAGWPKAMSAILVAKQVFGDIENATDGEKP
;
A
#
# COMPACT_ATOMS: atom_id res chain seq x y z
N MET A 1 6.39 -9.70 33.53
CA MET A 1 7.07 -9.36 32.27
C MET A 1 6.29 -8.21 31.66
N ILE A 2 6.92 -7.06 31.47
CA ILE A 2 6.30 -5.95 30.72
C ILE A 2 6.45 -6.33 29.26
N ASP A 3 5.33 -6.54 28.57
CA ASP A 3 5.32 -6.75 27.12
C ASP A 3 5.76 -5.44 26.47
N MET A 4 7.01 -5.39 26.00
CA MET A 4 7.49 -4.21 25.28
C MET A 4 6.85 -4.22 23.90
N PRO A 5 6.23 -3.10 23.47
CA PRO A 5 5.62 -3.04 22.16
C PRO A 5 6.68 -3.35 21.09
N GLN A 6 6.31 -4.21 20.14
CA GLN A 6 7.18 -4.53 19.01
C GLN A 6 7.50 -3.25 18.23
N PRO A 7 8.76 -3.05 17.80
CA PRO A 7 9.14 -1.88 17.01
C PRO A 7 8.30 -1.81 15.74
N SER A 8 8.00 -0.58 15.30
CA SER A 8 7.23 -0.35 14.07
C SER A 8 7.93 -0.96 12.85
N ARG A 9 7.17 -1.15 11.76
CA ARG A 9 7.73 -1.65 10.50
C ARG A 9 8.87 -0.76 9.99
N ALA A 10 8.79 0.56 10.20
CA ALA A 10 9.83 1.50 9.78
C ALA A 10 11.11 1.32 10.61
N GLN A 11 10.98 1.17 11.94
CA GLN A 11 12.11 0.89 12.83
C GLN A 11 12.79 -0.44 12.47
N GLN A 12 12.01 -1.48 12.15
CA GLN A 12 12.56 -2.78 11.76
C GLN A 12 13.34 -2.74 10.43
N LEU A 13 12.92 -1.89 9.49
CA LEU A 13 13.51 -1.85 8.14
C LEU A 13 14.72 -0.95 8.03
N VAL A 14 14.69 0.20 8.71
CA VAL A 14 15.71 1.25 8.53
C VAL A 14 16.10 1.95 9.85
N GLY A 15 15.64 1.48 11.01
CA GLY A 15 15.90 2.17 12.28
C GLY A 15 17.36 2.17 12.71
N ASP A 16 18.11 1.11 12.37
CA ASP A 16 19.54 0.98 12.63
C ASP A 16 20.41 1.82 11.68
N PHE A 17 19.96 1.98 10.42
CA PHE A 17 20.70 2.67 9.37
C PHE A 17 20.31 4.16 9.22
N ALA A 18 19.02 4.48 9.31
CA ALA A 18 18.43 5.81 9.11
C ALA A 18 17.38 6.12 10.20
N PRO A 19 17.80 6.23 11.48
CA PRO A 19 16.89 6.31 12.64
C PRO A 19 15.90 7.48 12.54
N LYS A 20 16.33 8.64 12.04
CA LYS A 20 15.44 9.81 11.93
C LYS A 20 14.30 9.59 10.94
N LEU A 21 14.51 8.81 9.88
CA LEU A 21 13.45 8.49 8.93
C LEU A 21 12.40 7.57 9.57
N ALA A 22 12.85 6.59 10.36
CA ALA A 22 11.96 5.71 11.11
C ALA A 22 11.14 6.51 12.15
N GLU A 23 11.79 7.40 12.91
CA GLU A 23 11.13 8.30 13.86
C GLU A 23 10.07 9.19 13.18
N LEU A 24 10.41 9.85 12.07
CA LEU A 24 9.46 10.70 11.32
C LEU A 24 8.28 9.89 10.75
N THR A 25 8.53 8.63 10.38
CA THR A 25 7.48 7.73 9.92
C THR A 25 6.49 7.41 11.04
N ASP A 26 7.00 7.14 12.23
CA ASP A 26 6.18 6.80 13.39
C ASP A 26 5.42 8.02 13.93
N GLU A 27 6.13 9.12 14.21
CA GLU A 27 5.58 10.26 14.93
C GLU A 27 4.81 11.23 14.03
N VAL A 28 5.36 11.57 12.87
CA VAL A 28 4.77 12.61 12.00
C VAL A 28 3.83 12.01 10.99
N LEU A 29 4.26 10.98 10.24
CA LEU A 29 3.42 10.38 9.21
C LEU A 29 2.24 9.66 9.86
N PHE A 30 2.48 8.59 10.62
CA PHE A 30 1.40 7.79 11.20
C PHE A 30 0.84 8.36 12.51
N GLY A 31 1.66 9.05 13.32
CA GLY A 31 1.23 9.63 14.60
C GLY A 31 0.44 10.94 14.50
N ASP A 32 0.58 11.70 13.40
CA ASP A 32 -0.17 12.95 13.17
C ASP A 32 -0.93 12.92 11.83
N VAL A 33 -0.22 12.95 10.70
CA VAL A 33 -0.84 13.22 9.39
C VAL A 33 -1.96 12.22 9.04
N TRP A 34 -1.78 10.93 9.35
CA TRP A 34 -2.78 9.89 9.14
C TRP A 34 -3.95 9.89 10.14
N GLU A 35 -3.80 10.56 11.28
CA GLU A 35 -4.82 10.66 12.34
C GLU A 35 -5.71 11.91 12.21
N ARG A 36 -5.34 12.86 11.35
CA ARG A 36 -6.10 14.11 11.16
C ARG A 36 -7.54 13.82 10.72
N PRO A 37 -8.57 14.34 11.44
CA PRO A 37 -9.95 13.83 11.34
C PRO A 37 -10.72 14.27 10.08
N ALA A 38 -10.26 15.30 9.38
CA ALA A 38 -10.97 15.88 8.24
C ALA A 38 -11.02 14.96 6.99
N LEU A 39 -10.16 13.93 6.93
CA LEU A 39 -10.17 12.94 5.87
C LEU A 39 -10.01 11.56 6.50
N SER A 40 -10.94 10.65 6.20
CA SER A 40 -10.97 9.32 6.78
C SER A 40 -9.73 8.51 6.39
N ARG A 41 -9.35 7.51 7.19
CA ARG A 41 -8.24 6.60 6.84
C ARG A 41 -8.52 5.86 5.52
N ARG A 42 -9.78 5.53 5.24
CA ARG A 42 -10.23 4.96 3.96
C ARG A 42 -9.85 5.87 2.80
N ASP A 43 -10.25 7.14 2.85
CA ASP A 43 -10.03 8.08 1.76
C ASP A 43 -8.56 8.51 1.65
N ARG A 44 -7.84 8.60 2.78
CA ARG A 44 -6.37 8.78 2.79
C ARG A 44 -5.68 7.65 2.04
N SER A 45 -6.05 6.40 2.32
CA SER A 45 -5.52 5.25 1.58
C SER A 45 -5.81 5.34 0.09
N LEU A 46 -7.01 5.75 -0.33
CA LEU A 46 -7.34 5.94 -1.74
C LEU A 46 -6.42 6.98 -2.40
N VAL A 47 -6.23 8.14 -1.76
CA VAL A 47 -5.35 9.21 -2.26
C VAL A 47 -3.89 8.76 -2.31
N THR A 48 -3.42 8.01 -1.30
CA THR A 48 -2.05 7.48 -1.29
C THR A 48 -1.84 6.47 -2.42
N VAL A 49 -2.77 5.53 -2.61
CA VAL A 49 -2.73 4.57 -3.73
C VAL A 49 -2.70 5.30 -5.06
N ALA A 50 -3.60 6.27 -5.28
CA ALA A 50 -3.62 7.06 -6.51
C ALA A 50 -2.28 7.76 -6.75
N SER A 51 -1.71 8.38 -5.71
CA SER A 51 -0.43 9.06 -5.78
C SER A 51 0.70 8.11 -6.20
N LEU A 52 0.80 6.93 -5.57
CA LEU A 52 1.82 5.92 -5.89
C LEU A 52 1.68 5.38 -7.32
N VAL A 53 0.45 5.20 -7.80
CA VAL A 53 0.19 4.80 -9.20
C VAL A 53 0.69 5.89 -10.14
N THR A 54 0.34 7.15 -9.89
CA THR A 54 0.72 8.26 -10.78
C THR A 54 2.22 8.57 -10.78
N SER A 55 2.94 8.26 -9.68
CA SER A 55 4.40 8.40 -9.58
C SER A 55 5.19 7.17 -10.02
N SER A 56 4.52 6.10 -10.48
CA SER A 56 5.14 4.81 -10.81
C SER A 56 5.90 4.16 -9.63
N SER A 57 5.50 4.42 -8.39
CA SER A 57 6.15 3.91 -7.17
C SER A 57 5.56 2.55 -6.75
N THR A 58 5.67 1.56 -7.64
CA THR A 58 5.02 0.25 -7.50
C THR A 58 5.52 -0.57 -6.31
N GLU A 59 6.77 -0.38 -5.87
CA GLU A 59 7.33 -1.08 -4.71
C GLU A 59 6.59 -0.78 -3.40
N GLN A 60 6.14 0.47 -3.23
CA GLN A 60 5.34 0.89 -2.07
C GLN A 60 3.86 0.53 -2.24
N LEU A 61 3.41 0.27 -3.46
CA LEU A 61 2.00 0.02 -3.75
C LEU A 61 1.50 -1.27 -3.08
N VAL A 62 2.36 -2.28 -2.90
CA VAL A 62 2.02 -3.55 -2.24
C VAL A 62 1.50 -3.34 -0.81
N SER A 63 2.25 -2.60 0.02
CA SER A 63 1.87 -2.34 1.41
C SER A 63 0.65 -1.42 1.49
N HIS A 64 0.58 -0.41 0.62
CA HIS A 64 -0.52 0.55 0.62
C HIS A 64 -1.84 -0.01 0.10
N LEU A 65 -1.84 -0.99 -0.81
CA LEU A 65 -3.06 -1.70 -1.21
C LEU A 65 -3.61 -2.57 -0.07
N ARG A 66 -2.74 -3.23 0.70
CA ARG A 66 -3.16 -3.98 1.90
C ARG A 66 -3.72 -3.05 2.97
N LEU A 67 -3.04 -1.93 3.23
CA LEU A 67 -3.50 -0.92 4.17
C LEU A 67 -4.84 -0.30 3.73
N ALA A 68 -5.02 -0.05 2.43
CA ALA A 68 -6.27 0.44 1.87
C ALA A 68 -7.44 -0.52 2.14
N LYS A 69 -7.24 -1.83 1.93
CA LYS A 69 -8.23 -2.84 2.28
C LYS A 69 -8.54 -2.86 3.78
N GLN A 70 -7.51 -2.83 4.64
CA GLN A 70 -7.69 -2.76 6.10
C GLN A 70 -8.48 -1.52 6.54
N ASN A 71 -8.30 -0.40 5.83
CA ASN A 71 -9.03 0.85 6.07
C ASN A 71 -10.42 0.90 5.41
N GLY A 72 -10.87 -0.19 4.77
CA GLY A 72 -12.25 -0.35 4.29
C GLY A 72 -12.50 -0.07 2.81
N LEU A 73 -11.45 0.05 1.97
CA LEU A 73 -11.64 0.03 0.51
C LEU A 73 -11.82 -1.41 0.02
N THR A 74 -12.74 -1.62 -0.91
CA THR A 74 -12.89 -2.92 -1.58
C THR A 74 -11.86 -3.09 -2.69
N GLU A 75 -11.63 -4.34 -3.11
CA GLU A 75 -10.79 -4.60 -4.29
C GLU A 75 -11.38 -3.98 -5.56
N ASP A 76 -12.71 -3.97 -5.68
CA ASP A 76 -13.40 -3.35 -6.81
C ASP A 76 -13.18 -1.84 -6.86
N GLU A 77 -13.29 -1.15 -5.72
CA GLU A 77 -13.01 0.29 -5.64
C GLU A 77 -11.55 0.60 -6.00
N LEU A 78 -10.60 -0.23 -5.57
CA LEU A 78 -9.18 -0.06 -5.90
C LEU A 78 -8.89 -0.34 -7.38
N LYS A 79 -9.50 -1.39 -7.97
CA LYS A 79 -9.40 -1.68 -9.41
C LYS A 79 -9.97 -0.53 -10.22
N GLU A 80 -11.16 -0.03 -9.88
CA GLU A 80 -11.81 1.09 -10.59
C GLU A 80 -11.00 2.39 -10.48
N ALA A 81 -10.42 2.69 -9.31
CA ALA A 81 -9.53 3.83 -9.17
C ALA A 81 -8.31 3.74 -10.10
N ILE A 82 -7.69 2.56 -10.20
CA ILE A 82 -6.53 2.34 -11.10
C ILE A 82 -6.94 2.42 -12.57
N ILE A 83 -8.10 1.86 -12.95
CA ILE A 83 -8.66 1.97 -14.30
C ILE A 83 -8.91 3.44 -14.65
N HIS A 84 -9.51 4.21 -13.74
CA HIS A 84 -9.75 5.63 -13.94
C HIS A 84 -8.44 6.39 -14.14
N LEU A 85 -7.41 6.07 -13.36
CA LEU A 85 -6.08 6.68 -13.49
C LEU A 85 -5.37 6.33 -14.81
N ALA A 86 -5.76 5.27 -15.52
CA ALA A 86 -5.20 4.99 -16.84
C ALA A 86 -5.41 6.14 -17.83
N PHE A 87 -6.52 6.88 -17.69
CA PHE A 87 -6.86 8.03 -18.53
C PHE A 87 -6.13 9.32 -18.12
N TYR A 88 -5.73 9.46 -16.85
CA TYR A 88 -5.10 10.68 -16.32
C TYR A 88 -3.57 10.56 -16.18
N ALA A 89 -3.07 9.36 -15.90
CA ALA A 89 -1.66 9.08 -15.64
C ALA A 89 -1.01 8.22 -16.74
N GLY A 90 -1.80 7.68 -17.68
CA GLY A 90 -1.35 6.88 -18.81
C GLY A 90 -1.43 5.38 -18.58
N TRP A 91 -1.71 4.65 -19.67
CA TRP A 91 -1.90 3.20 -19.67
C TRP A 91 -0.76 2.38 -19.04
N PRO A 92 0.53 2.69 -19.29
CA PRO A 92 1.63 1.91 -18.71
C PRO A 92 1.64 1.91 -17.18
N LYS A 93 1.36 3.06 -16.55
CA LYS A 93 1.33 3.17 -15.08
C LYS A 93 0.18 2.37 -14.48
N ALA A 94 -1.00 2.48 -15.09
CA ALA A 94 -2.17 1.72 -14.65
C ALA A 94 -1.98 0.20 -14.82
N MET A 95 -1.39 -0.25 -15.94
CA MET A 95 -1.08 -1.66 -16.15
C MET A 95 -0.11 -2.21 -15.09
N SER A 96 0.99 -1.49 -14.80
CA SER A 96 1.91 -1.89 -13.73
C SER A 96 1.21 -1.95 -12.37
N ALA A 97 0.33 -0.99 -12.07
CA ALA A 97 -0.44 -0.97 -10.82
C ALA A 97 -1.45 -2.13 -10.71
N ILE A 98 -2.17 -2.46 -11.79
CA ILE A 98 -3.10 -3.60 -11.82
C ILE A 98 -2.37 -4.92 -11.63
N LEU A 99 -1.16 -5.08 -12.19
CA LEU A 99 -0.36 -6.29 -11.98
C LEU A 99 0.04 -6.46 -10.50
N VAL A 100 0.41 -5.37 -9.83
CA VAL A 100 0.66 -5.38 -8.37
C VAL A 100 -0.63 -5.70 -7.62
N ALA A 101 -1.75 -5.07 -7.98
CA ALA A 101 -3.05 -5.34 -7.36
C ALA A 101 -3.45 -6.82 -7.50
N LYS A 102 -3.26 -7.41 -8.69
CA LYS A 102 -3.49 -8.84 -8.94
C LYS A 102 -2.64 -9.73 -8.00
N GLN A 103 -1.38 -9.38 -7.77
CA GLN A 103 -0.51 -10.11 -6.85
C GLN A 103 -0.94 -9.97 -5.37
N VAL A 104 -1.47 -8.81 -4.99
CA VAL A 104 -1.87 -8.53 -3.60
C VAL A 104 -3.24 -9.10 -3.26
N PHE A 105 -4.16 -9.10 -4.22
CA PHE A 105 -5.56 -9.51 -4.06
C PHE A 105 -5.77 -10.99 -4.37
N GLY A 106 -5.05 -11.51 -5.36
CA GLY A 106 -4.98 -12.95 -5.56
C GLY A 106 -4.24 -13.56 -4.38
N ASP A 107 -4.94 -14.39 -3.60
CA ASP A 107 -4.28 -15.40 -2.79
C ASP A 107 -3.27 -16.12 -3.69
N ILE A 108 -2.13 -16.52 -3.11
CA ILE A 108 -1.24 -17.49 -3.76
C ILE A 108 -2.08 -18.76 -3.90
N GLU A 109 -2.80 -18.92 -5.03
CA GLU A 109 -3.08 -20.23 -5.54
C GLU A 109 -1.72 -20.89 -5.70
N ASN A 110 -1.46 -21.85 -4.82
CA ASN A 110 -0.32 -22.72 -4.89
C ASN A 110 -0.13 -23.12 -6.35
N ALA A 111 1.08 -22.89 -6.85
CA ALA A 111 1.59 -23.60 -8.02
C ALA A 111 1.71 -25.09 -7.65
N THR A 112 0.57 -25.76 -7.56
CA THR A 112 0.40 -27.21 -7.55
C THR A 112 -0.82 -27.47 -8.40
N ASP A 113 -0.60 -27.64 -9.70
CA ASP A 113 -1.00 -28.85 -10.42
C ASP A 113 -0.95 -28.63 -11.93
N GLY A 114 -0.42 -29.66 -12.60
CA GLY A 114 -0.70 -29.89 -14.01
C GLY A 114 0.55 -29.86 -14.86
N GLU A 115 1.23 -31.00 -14.92
CA GLU A 115 1.82 -31.48 -16.16
C GLU A 115 0.98 -31.04 -17.36
N LYS A 116 1.65 -30.56 -18.41
CA LYS A 116 1.06 -30.58 -19.74
C LYS A 116 1.98 -31.40 -20.66
N PRO A 117 1.41 -32.30 -21.49
CA PRO A 117 2.18 -33.15 -22.39
C PRO A 117 3.08 -32.36 -23.36
#